data_AF-A0A662IF48-F1
#
_entry.id   AF-A0A662IF48-F1
#
_cell.length_a   1.000
_cell.length_b   1.000
_cell.length_c   1.000
_cell.angle_alpha   90.00
_cell.angle_beta   90.00
_cell.angle_gamma   90.00
#
_symmetry.space_group_name_H-M   'P 1'
#
loop_
_entity.id
_entity.type
_entity.pdbx_description
1 polymer ?
#
loop_
_entity_poly.entity_id
_entity_poly.type
_entity_poly.pdbx_seq_one_letter_code
_entity_poly.pdbx_strand_id
1 'polypeptide(L)' 'MNKKDEIWLIGNAHIDLSWLWTKEETIHEICPNTFNSVLKLMEKYPSLVYAQSAAQIYVWVEEHYPEIYEKIREKVNEGK' A
#
# COMPACT_ATOMS: atom_id res chain seq x y z
N MET A 1 -2.63 -36.69 12.02
CA MET A 1 -3.18 -35.38 11.60
C MET A 1 -2.40 -34.95 10.37
N ASN A 2 -2.99 -35.01 9.18
CA ASN A 2 -2.36 -34.49 7.97
C ASN A 2 -2.31 -32.97 8.09
N LYS A 3 -1.13 -32.40 8.36
CA LYS A 3 -0.91 -30.97 8.10
C LYS A 3 -1.03 -30.79 6.60
N LYS A 4 -2.05 -30.05 6.15
CA LYS A 4 -2.06 -29.53 4.79
C LYS A 4 -0.98 -28.44 4.72
N ASP A 5 -0.21 -28.45 3.65
CA ASP A 5 0.68 -27.33 3.36
C ASP A 5 -0.17 -26.08 3.08
N GLU A 6 0.11 -24.99 3.80
CA GLU A 6 -0.57 -23.70 3.63
C GLU A 6 0.36 -22.73 2.90
N ILE A 7 -0.18 -22.05 1.89
CA ILE A 7 0.53 -21.02 1.13
C ILE A 7 -0.21 -19.70 1.36
N TRP A 8 0.52 -18.70 1.83
CA TRP A 8 0.02 -17.35 2.04
C TRP A 8 0.53 -16.45 0.92
N LEU A 9 -0.38 -15.69 0.32
CA LEU A 9 -0.08 -14.75 -0.75
C LEU A 9 -0.40 -13.34 -0.26
N ILE A 10 0.54 -12.42 -0.42
CA ILE A 10 0.43 -11.03 0.03
C ILE A 10 0.80 -10.12 -1.15
N GLY A 11 -0.02 -9.11 -1.41
CA GLY A 11 0.29 -8.06 -2.37
C GLY A 11 1.37 -7.12 -1.84
N ASN A 12 2.27 -6.68 -2.70
CA ASN A 12 3.28 -5.69 -2.35
C ASN A 12 3.63 -4.83 -3.59
N ALA A 13 4.03 -3.59 -3.35
CA ALA A 13 4.70 -2.77 -4.35
C ALA A 13 5.93 -2.13 -3.71
N HIS A 14 7.12 -2.65 -4.01
CA HIS A 14 8.37 -2.02 -3.59
C HIS A 14 8.53 -0.66 -4.28
N ILE A 15 8.81 0.37 -3.50
CA ILE A 15 9.03 1.74 -3.98
C ILE A 15 10.33 2.24 -3.40
N ASP A 16 11.31 2.53 -4.26
CA ASP A 16 12.51 3.24 -3.86
C ASP A 16 12.18 4.72 -3.63
N LEU A 17 12.57 5.25 -2.46
CA LEU A 17 12.25 6.62 -2.06
C LEU A 17 12.87 7.68 -2.99
N SER A 18 14.02 7.37 -3.57
CA SER A 18 14.70 8.14 -4.61
C SER A 18 15.76 7.24 -5.24
N TRP A 19 15.63 6.96 -6.53
CA TRP A 19 16.62 6.18 -7.27
C TRP A 19 16.75 6.69 -8.71
N LEU A 20 15.93 6.19 -9.63
CA LEU A 20 15.87 6.67 -11.02
C LEU A 20 14.90 7.84 -11.21
N TRP A 21 14.22 8.24 -10.15
CA TRP A 21 13.35 9.40 -10.05
C TRP A 21 13.62 10.12 -8.72
N THR A 22 13.18 11.36 -8.65
CA THR A 22 13.34 12.23 -7.50
C THR A 22 12.38 11.87 -6.35
N LYS A 23 12.68 12.39 -5.17
CA LYS A 23 11.77 12.32 -4.02
C LYS A 23 10.39 12.92 -4.36
N GLU A 24 10.36 14.03 -5.07
CA GLU A 24 9.11 14.72 -5.43
C GLU A 24 8.24 13.86 -6.35
N GLU A 25 8.83 13.17 -7.32
CA GLU A 25 8.11 12.19 -8.16
C GLU A 25 7.57 11.03 -7.30
N THR A 26 8.34 10.56 -6.31
CA THR A 26 7.86 9.53 -5.38
C THR A 26 6.62 10.00 -4.63
N ILE A 27 6.66 11.21 -4.06
CA ILE A 27 5.59 11.77 -3.26
C ILE A 27 4.36 12.05 -4.13
N HIS A 28 4.55 12.72 -5.26
CA HIS A 28 3.45 13.33 -6.00
C HIS A 28 2.90 12.47 -7.13
N GLU A 29 3.64 11.47 -7.58
CA GLU A 29 3.21 10.58 -8.66
C GLU A 29 3.12 9.12 -8.19
N ILE A 30 4.20 8.57 -7.64
CA ILE A 30 4.29 7.12 -7.41
C ILE A 30 3.40 6.69 -6.25
N CYS A 31 3.50 7.35 -5.09
CA CYS A 31 2.73 7.01 -3.90
C CYS A 31 1.21 7.14 -4.13
N PRO A 32 0.67 8.29 -4.57
CA PRO A 32 -0.78 8.45 -4.74
C PRO A 32 -1.34 7.51 -5.82
N ASN A 33 -0.60 7.26 -6.91
CA ASN A 33 -1.05 6.32 -7.94
C ASN A 33 -1.08 4.87 -7.42
N THR A 34 -0.03 4.44 -6.71
CA THR A 34 0.05 3.10 -6.14
C THR A 34 -1.07 2.86 -5.12
N PHE A 35 -1.26 3.77 -4.17
CA PHE A 35 -2.27 3.58 -3.12
C PHE A 35 -3.69 3.65 -3.65
N ASN A 36 -4.00 4.60 -4.54
CA ASN A 36 -5.34 4.64 -5.16
C ASN A 36 -5.61 3.37 -5.98
N SER A 37 -4.60 2.82 -6.64
CA SER A 37 -4.73 1.56 -7.38
C SER A 37 -5.04 0.39 -6.43
N VAL A 38 -4.25 0.19 -5.37
CA VAL A 38 -4.48 -0.93 -4.45
C VAL A 38 -5.78 -0.80 -3.66
N LEU A 39 -6.18 0.42 -3.26
CA LEU A 39 -7.46 0.64 -2.59
C LEU A 39 -8.64 0.24 -3.50
N LYS A 40 -8.62 0.62 -4.78
CA LYS A 40 -9.62 0.17 -5.77
C LYS A 40 -9.57 -1.35 -6.00
N LEU A 41 -8.38 -1.94 -5.99
CA LEU A 41 -8.25 -3.39 -6.08
C LEU A 41 -8.82 -4.10 -4.85
N MET A 42 -8.68 -3.54 -3.65
CA MET A 42 -9.29 -4.07 -2.42
C MET A 42 -10.82 -4.01 -2.46
N GLU A 43 -11.41 -2.96 -3.04
CA GLU A 43 -12.85 -2.89 -3.27
C GLU A 43 -13.33 -4.01 -4.22
N LYS A 44 -12.57 -4.27 -5.28
CA LYS A 44 -12.92 -5.29 -6.29
C LYS A 44 -12.63 -6.72 -5.81
N TYR A 45 -11.59 -6.90 -5.01
CA TYR A 45 -11.11 -8.21 -4.56
C TYR A 45 -11.03 -8.23 -3.02
N PRO A 46 -12.12 -8.55 -2.32
CA PRO A 46 -12.19 -8.49 -0.86
C PRO A 46 -11.25 -9.45 -0.13
N SER A 47 -10.61 -10.41 -0.79
CA SER A 47 -9.59 -11.28 -0.20
C SER A 47 -8.17 -10.74 -0.31
N LEU A 48 -7.95 -9.67 -1.08
CA LEU A 48 -6.64 -9.06 -1.23
C LEU A 48 -6.16 -8.51 0.14
N VAL A 49 -4.88 -8.76 0.43
CA VAL A 49 -4.14 -8.22 1.57
C VAL A 49 -2.88 -7.60 1.00
N TYR A 50 -2.51 -6.41 1.47
CA TYR A 50 -1.38 -5.66 0.95
C TYR A 50 -0.42 -5.26 2.06
N ALA A 51 0.87 -5.41 1.81
CA ALA A 51 1.93 -4.95 2.69
C ALA A 51 2.79 -3.91 1.98
N GLN A 52 3.12 -2.82 2.69
CA GLN A 52 4.12 -1.85 2.27
C GLN A 52 5.17 -1.69 3.37
N SER A 53 6.44 -1.60 2.97
CA SER A 53 7.59 -1.70 3.86
C SER A 53 8.05 -0.34 4.42
N ALA A 54 7.97 0.72 3.63
CA ALA A 54 8.60 1.98 3.96
C ALA A 54 7.68 2.91 4.77
N ALA A 55 7.99 3.10 6.06
CA ALA A 55 7.28 4.06 6.93
C ALA A 55 7.28 5.49 6.36
N GLN A 56 8.38 5.91 5.71
CA GLN A 56 8.51 7.25 5.14
C GLN A 56 7.46 7.55 4.06
N ILE A 57 7.03 6.53 3.32
CA ILE A 57 5.96 6.68 2.32
C ILE A 57 4.65 7.07 3.00
N TYR A 58 4.31 6.44 4.12
CA TYR A 58 3.11 6.78 4.88
C TYR A 58 3.15 8.20 5.45
N VAL A 59 4.31 8.64 5.96
CA VAL A 59 4.49 10.03 6.43
C VAL A 59 4.20 11.02 5.32
N TRP A 60 4.73 10.80 4.11
CA TRP A 60 4.47 11.71 2.98
C TRP A 60 3.03 11.64 2.49
N VAL A 61 2.40 10.47 2.51
CA VAL A 61 0.99 10.34 2.13
C VAL A 61 0.07 11.01 3.15
N GLU A 62 0.35 10.90 4.45
CA GLU A 62 -0.38 11.63 5.50
C GLU A 62 -0.23 13.14 5.33
N GLU A 63 0.98 13.63 5.06
CA GLU A 63 1.28 15.07 4.91
C GLU A 63 0.65 15.67 3.65
N HIS A 64 0.76 15.00 2.50
CA HIS A 64 0.38 15.57 1.20
C HIS A 64 -0.97 15.07 0.67
N TYR A 65 -1.43 13.90 1.10
CA TYR A 65 -2.66 13.26 0.62
C TYR A 65 -3.48 12.65 1.77
N PRO A 66 -3.91 13.45 2.76
CA PRO A 66 -4.56 12.96 3.98
C PRO A 66 -5.83 12.13 3.70
N GLU A 67 -6.57 12.42 2.62
CA GLU A 67 -7.74 11.62 2.24
C GLU A 67 -7.38 10.19 1.78
N ILE A 68 -6.23 10.00 1.13
CA ILE A 68 -5.74 8.67 0.79
C ILE A 68 -5.29 7.97 2.07
N TYR A 69 -4.60 8.69 2.96
CA TYR A 69 -4.13 8.15 4.22
C TYR A 69 -5.26 7.64 5.12
N GLU A 70 -6.37 8.38 5.24
CA GLU A 70 -7.52 7.92 6.03
C GLU A 70 -8.14 6.64 5.46
N LYS A 71 -8.26 6.52 4.14
CA LYS A 71 -8.71 5.26 3.50
C LYS A 71 -7.76 4.10 3.77
N ILE A 72 -6.45 4.35 3.76
CA ILE A 72 -5.45 3.34 4.15
C ILE A 72 -5.68 2.93 5.61
N ARG A 73 -5.88 3.88 6.54
CA ARG A 73 -6.12 3.59 7.95
C ARG A 73 -7.40 2.76 8.16
N GLU A 74 -8.46 3.05 7.44
CA GLU A 74 -9.68 2.24 7.44
C GLU A 74 -9.37 0.79 7.05
N LYS A 75 -8.61 0.57 5.96
CA LYS A 75 -8.20 -0.77 5.52
C LYS A 75 -7.27 -1.48 6.50
N VAL A 76 -6.35 -0.77 7.14
CA VAL A 76 -5.51 -1.34 8.21
C VAL A 76 -6.37 -1.81 9.39
N ASN A 77 -7.39 -1.05 9.80
CA ASN A 77 -8.32 -1.46 10.86
C ASN A 77 -9.17 -2.67 10.48
N GLU A 78 -9.42 -2.89 9.19
CA GLU A 78 -10.07 -4.09 8.64
C GLU A 78 -9.11 -5.29 8.52
N GLY A 79 -7.82 -5.13 8.82
CA GLY A 79 -6.79 -6.17 8.70
C GLY A 79 -6.35 -6.43 7.24
N LYS A 80 -6.36 -5.39 6.41
CA LYS A 80 -6.05 -5.44 4.97
C LYS A 80 -4.69 -4.88 4.61
#